data_AF-A0A2V9KV77-F1
#
_entry.id   AF-A0A2V9KV77-F1
#
_cell.length_a   1.000
_cell.length_b   1.000
_cell.length_c   1.000
_cell.angle_alpha   90.00
_cell.angle_beta   90.00
_cell.angle_gamma   90.00
#
_symmetry.space_group_name_H-M   'P 1'
#
loop_
_entity.id
_entity.type
_entity.pdbx_description
1 polymer ?
#
loop_
_entity_poly.entity_id
_entity_poly.type
_entity_poly.pdbx_seq_one_letter_code
_entity_poly.pdbx_strand_id
1 'polypeptide(L)'
;MTVAQRTVAVILNDDGRSVLQLAECSIPESGAVLMYVQDVDDLGLWVRVRRADAEHILLVRWEYVLTLDFPAEEAEAVGLRP
;
A
#
# COMPACT_ATOMS: atom_id res chain seq x y z
N MET A 1 -9.21 -13.85 4.88
CA MET A 1 -9.30 -12.68 4.00
C MET A 1 -7.92 -12.46 3.41
N THR A 2 -7.79 -12.50 2.08
CA THR A 2 -6.46 -12.44 1.44
C THR A 2 -6.12 -10.98 1.16
N VAL A 3 -5.06 -10.49 1.79
CA VAL A 3 -4.55 -9.11 1.65
C VAL A 3 -3.58 -8.99 0.46
N ALA A 4 -3.00 -10.11 0.02
CA ALA A 4 -2.12 -10.15 -1.13
C ALA A 4 -2.83 -9.85 -2.45
N GLN A 5 -2.06 -9.33 -3.41
CA GLN A 5 -2.42 -9.02 -4.80
C GLN A 5 -3.53 -7.97 -4.97
N ARG A 6 -3.58 -6.98 -4.07
CA ARG A 6 -4.56 -5.89 -4.14
C ARG A 6 -4.00 -4.58 -3.60
N THR A 7 -4.67 -3.49 -3.98
CA THR A 7 -4.41 -2.17 -3.40
C THR A 7 -5.08 -2.06 -2.02
N VAL A 8 -4.32 -1.60 -1.04
CA VAL A 8 -4.74 -1.40 0.34
C VAL A 8 -4.32 -0.01 0.78
N ALA A 9 -5.18 0.69 1.53
CA ALA A 9 -4.81 1.90 2.24
C ALA A 9 -4.16 1.51 3.57
N VAL A 10 -2.87 1.79 3.69
CA VAL A 10 -2.06 1.49 4.88
C VAL A 10 -1.88 2.77 5.68
N ILE A 11 -2.34 2.76 6.94
CA ILE A 11 -2.09 3.84 7.89
C ILE A 11 -0.88 3.46 8.72
N LEU A 12 0.13 4.32 8.72
CA LEU A 12 1.40 4.08 9.38
C LEU A 12 1.58 5.00 10.60
N ASN A 13 2.34 4.53 11.59
CA ASN A 13 2.84 5.38 12.67
C ASN A 13 3.92 6.35 12.16
N ASP A 14 4.35 7.27 13.04
CA ASP A 14 5.33 8.32 12.70
C ASP A 14 6.65 7.73 12.18
N ASP A 15 7.16 6.69 12.85
CA ASP A 15 8.40 6.02 12.47
C ASP A 15 8.30 5.38 11.08
N GLY A 16 7.20 4.67 10.80
CA GLY A 16 6.93 4.07 9.50
C GLY A 16 6.85 5.11 8.38
N ARG A 17 6.22 6.27 8.67
CA ARG A 17 6.17 7.40 7.73
C ARG A 17 7.56 7.97 7.46
N SER A 18 8.37 8.19 8.48
CA SER A 18 9.74 8.68 8.31
C SER A 18 10.61 7.72 7.51
N VAL A 19 10.52 6.41 7.77
CA VAL A 19 11.28 5.39 7.02
C VAL A 19 10.88 5.36 5.54
N LEU A 20 9.59 5.45 5.23
CA LEU A 20 9.15 5.48 3.83
C LEU A 20 9.54 6.77 3.10
N GLN A 21 9.53 7.92 3.78
CA GLN A 21 10.03 9.18 3.22
C GLN A 21 11.53 9.11 2.91
N LEU A 22 12.33 8.53 3.82
CA LEU A 22 13.76 8.27 3.60
C LEU A 22 14.00 7.32 2.43
N ALA A 23 13.06 6.40 2.20
CA ALA A 23 13.09 5.50 1.06
C ALA A 23 12.50 6.13 -0.20
N GLU A 24 12.30 7.45 -0.24
CA GLU A 24 11.81 8.22 -1.40
C GLU A 24 10.42 7.80 -1.88
N CYS A 25 9.61 7.20 -0.99
CA CYS A 25 8.20 6.96 -1.27
C CYS A 25 7.40 8.25 -1.04
N SER A 26 6.56 8.61 -2.01
CA SER A 26 5.61 9.72 -1.83
C SER A 26 4.53 9.32 -0.80
N ILE A 27 4.47 10.03 0.31
CA ILE A 27 3.47 9.82 1.38
C ILE A 27 2.51 11.00 1.39
N PRO A 28 1.20 10.78 1.24
CA PRO A 28 0.22 11.86 1.33
C PRO A 28 0.14 12.44 2.75
N GLU A 29 -0.18 13.72 2.87
CA GLU A 29 -0.38 14.38 4.17
C GLU A 29 -1.51 13.74 5.00
N SER A 30 -2.47 13.08 4.35
CA SER A 30 -3.57 12.36 5.01
C SER A 30 -3.11 11.18 5.88
N GLY A 31 -1.85 10.75 5.76
CA GLY A 31 -1.27 9.65 6.54
C GLY A 31 -1.65 8.24 6.07
N ALA A 32 -2.70 8.11 5.25
CA ALA A 32 -3.06 6.87 4.58
C ALA A 32 -2.34 6.76 3.24
N VAL A 33 -1.56 5.69 3.05
CA VAL A 33 -0.80 5.44 1.83
C VAL A 33 -1.44 4.29 1.07
N LEU A 34 -1.86 4.54 -0.18
CA LEU A 34 -2.32 3.47 -1.05
C LEU A 34 -1.11 2.69 -1.57
N MET A 35 -1.08 1.39 -1.26
CA MET A 35 0.00 0.50 -1.66
C MET A 35 -0.57 -0.74 -2.35
N TYR A 36 0.07 -1.17 -3.43
CA TYR A 36 -0.20 -2.46 -4.01
C TYR A 36 0.58 -3.54 -3.24
N VAL A 37 -0.15 -4.39 -2.52
CA VAL A 37 0.42 -5.49 -1.75
C VAL A 37 0.65 -6.66 -2.70
N GLN A 38 1.91 -7.03 -2.89
CA GLN A 38 2.30 -8.18 -3.70
C GLN A 38 2.16 -9.48 -2.91
N ASP A 39 2.57 -9.47 -1.65
CA ASP A 39 2.49 -10.64 -0.75
C ASP A 39 2.42 -10.22 0.71
N VAL A 40 2.05 -11.15 1.59
CA VAL A 40 1.95 -10.94 3.04
C VAL A 40 2.54 -12.13 3.78
N ASP A 41 3.36 -11.85 4.78
CA ASP A 41 3.96 -12.86 5.65
C ASP A 41 3.92 -12.45 7.13
N ASP A 42 4.59 -13.25 7.97
CA ASP A 42 4.67 -13.04 9.41
C ASP A 42 5.41 -11.74 9.79
N LEU A 43 6.23 -11.19 8.90
CA LEU A 43 7.00 -9.96 9.14
C LEU A 43 6.22 -8.71 8.72
N GLY A 44 5.40 -8.80 7.67
CA GLY A 44 4.68 -7.64 7.17
C GLY A 44 4.03 -7.79 5.81
N LEU A 45 3.92 -6.64 5.14
CA LEU A 45 3.41 -6.51 3.78
C LEU A 45 4.57 -6.32 2.82
N TRP A 46 4.65 -7.18 1.80
CA TRP A 46 5.52 -6.95 0.66
C TRP A 46 4.77 -6.08 -0.35
N VAL A 47 5.18 -4.83 -0.49
CA VAL A 47 4.52 -3.85 -1.35
C VAL A 47 5.39 -3.48 -2.53
N ARG A 48 4.73 -3.23 -3.66
CA ARG A 48 5.41 -2.71 -4.84
C ARG A 48 5.36 -1.19 -4.84
N VAL A 49 6.52 -0.56 -5.01
CA VAL A 49 6.67 0.89 -5.10
C VAL A 49 7.45 1.25 -6.35
N ARG A 50 7.06 2.33 -7.01
CA ARG A 50 7.79 2.88 -8.15
C ARG A 50 8.67 4.03 -7.65
N ARG A 51 9.97 3.96 -7.91
CA ARG A 51 10.94 5.01 -7.55
C ARG A 51 11.79 5.32 -8.76
N ALA A 52 11.98 6.61 -9.04
CA ALA A 52 12.73 7.17 -10.18
C ALA A 52 12.46 6.43 -11.51
N ASP A 53 13.12 5.31 -11.74
CA ASP A 53 13.22 4.62 -13.03
C ASP A 53 12.82 3.14 -12.97
N ALA A 54 12.51 2.58 -11.80
CA ALA A 54 12.29 1.15 -11.61
C ALA A 54 11.17 0.80 -10.61
N GLU A 55 10.68 -0.44 -10.73
CA GLU A 55 9.84 -1.07 -9.71
C GLU A 55 10.72 -1.67 -8.62
N HIS A 56 10.37 -1.39 -7.37
CA HIS A 56 11.03 -1.93 -6.19
C HIS A 56 10.02 -2.67 -5.33
N ILE A 57 10.52 -3.65 -4.60
CA ILE A 57 9.78 -4.35 -3.56
C ILE A 57 10.27 -3.86 -2.20
N LEU A 58 9.33 -3.51 -1.33
CA LEU A 58 9.61 -3.05 0.02
C LEU A 58 8.80 -3.87 1.03
N LEU A 59 9.42 -4.19 2.16
CA LEU A 59 8.75 -4.80 3.31
C LEU A 59 8.27 -3.72 4.27
N VAL A 60 6.95 -3.60 4.45
CA VAL A 60 6.34 -2.77 5.50
C VAL A 60 6.06 -3.67 6.70
N ARG A 61 6.85 -3.53 7.77
CA ARG A 61 6.70 -4.36 8.97
C ARG A 61 5.42 -4.04 9.73
N TRP A 62 4.82 -5.05 10.35
CA TRP A 62 3.59 -4.91 11.13
C TRP A 62 3.69 -3.88 12.27
N GLU A 63 4.86 -3.70 12.87
CA GLU A 63 5.10 -2.72 13.95
C GLU A 63 4.84 -1.26 13.53
N TYR A 64 4.90 -0.98 12.22
CA TYR A 64 4.64 0.34 11.68
C TYR A 64 3.19 0.55 11.23
N VAL A 65 2.42 -0.54 11.09
CA VAL A 65 1.06 -0.52 10.57
C VAL A 65 0.07 -0.32 11.72
N LEU A 66 -0.70 0.75 11.66
CA LEU A 66 -1.79 1.01 12.60
C LEU A 66 -3.10 0.39 12.10
N THR A 67 -3.39 0.56 10.80
CA THR A 67 -4.65 0.10 10.20
C THR A 67 -4.44 -0.27 8.72
N LEU A 68 -5.23 -1.25 8.27
CA LEU A 68 -5.40 -1.59 6.85
C LEU A 68 -6.85 -1.38 6.44
N ASP A 69 -7.06 -0.43 5.54
CA ASP A 69 -8.36 -0.17 4.93
C ASP A 69 -8.40 -0.73 3.50
N PHE A 70 -9.49 -1.40 3.18
CA PHE A 70 -9.70 -2.06 1.90
C PHE A 70 -10.66 -1.21 1.09
N PRO A 71 -10.17 -0.35 0.16
CA PRO A 71 -11.06 0.43 -0.68
C PRO A 71 -11.97 -0.53 -1.45
N ALA A 72 -13.25 -0.15 -1.57
CA ALA A 72 -14.16 -0.87 -2.44
C ALA A 72 -13.60 -0.83 -3.86
N GLU A 73 -13.48 -1.97 -4.53
CA GLU A 73 -13.18 -2.00 -5.95
C GLU A 73 -14.29 -1.22 -6.67
N GLU A 74 -13.93 -0.27 -7.52
CA GLU A 74 -14.92 0.40 -8.38
C GLU A 74 -15.67 -0.70 -9.13
N ALA A 75 -16.98 -0.82 -8.88
CA ALA A 75 -17.81 -1.74 -9.62
C ALA A 75 -17.63 -1.43 -11.10
N GLU A 76 -17.08 -2.37 -11.87
CA GLU A 76 -17.02 -2.24 -13.33
C GLU A 76 -18.42 -1.87 -13.80
N ALA A 77 -18.56 -0.66 -14.33
CA ALA A 77 -19.77 -0.25 -15.00
C ALA A 77 -19.88 -1.07 -16.28
N VAL A 78 -20.46 -2.28 -16.18
CA VAL A 78 -20.99 -3.04 -17.30
C VAL A 78 -22.26 -2.31 -17.77
N GLY A 79 -22.05 -1.12 -18.35
CA GLY A 79 -23.06 -0.37 -19.06
C GLY A 79 -22.89 -0.65 -20.54
N LEU A 80 -23.79 -1.47 -21.09
CA LEU A 80 -23.96 -1.72 -22.52
C LEU A 80 -23.84 -0.40 -23.31
N ARG A 81 -22.91 -0.34 -24.27
CA ARG A 81 -22.91 0.73 -25.28
C ARG A 81 -24.16 0.57 -26.15
N PRO A 82 -24.85 1.67 -26.50
CA PRO A 82 -25.94 1.64 -27.48
C PRO A 82 -25.44 1.27 -28.88
#